data_AF-A0A2N2N048-F1
#
_entry.id   AF-A0A2N2N048-F1
#
_cell.length_a   1.000
_cell.length_b   1.000
_cell.length_c   1.000
_cell.angle_alpha   90.00
_cell.angle_beta   90.00
_cell.angle_gamma   90.00
#
_symmetry.space_group_name_H-M   'P 1'
#
loop_
_entity.id
_entity.type
_entity.pdbx_description
1 polymer ?
#
loop_
_entity_poly.entity_id
_entity_poly.type
_entity_poly.pdbx_seq_one_letter_code
_entity_poly.pdbx_strand_id
1 'polypeptide(L)'
;MTIRERIIDCLQSHPEGLNDDQLTELLNLSRRQTANSYCRRLEVEGHIRRDIVDGIINNFLMDIPVEIHQQHNITENENIDEMSVEEYQLQWYWEGNVQATLVKYLKSLNYNIVQEVDTRTHQRGVDVITEKGGQEMWITVKGYPRPKRRTNPRLQAAHWFASALYDIIKYREKDNSVQLAFALPDFERYRNISKGISWFKKASGFTYFWVNNNGMVDEE
;
A
#
# COMPACT_ATOMS: atom_id res chain seq x y z
N MET A 1 -4.66 -26.18 -16.78
CA MET A 1 -5.30 -25.01 -17.39
C MET A 1 -5.73 -24.05 -16.27
N THR A 2 -5.17 -22.85 -16.25
CA THR A 2 -5.45 -21.84 -15.20
C THR A 2 -6.78 -21.12 -15.46
N ILE A 3 -7.35 -20.46 -14.46
CA ILE A 3 -8.57 -19.62 -14.65
C ILE A 3 -8.30 -18.51 -15.68
N ARG A 4 -7.05 -18.01 -15.74
CA ARG A 4 -6.60 -17.02 -16.71
C ARG A 4 -6.72 -17.54 -18.15
N GLU A 5 -6.12 -18.70 -18.44
CA GLU A 5 -6.21 -19.35 -19.76
C GLU A 5 -7.66 -19.63 -20.14
N ARG A 6 -8.46 -20.13 -19.18
CA ARG A 6 -9.88 -20.42 -19.40
C ARG A 6 -10.69 -19.18 -19.80
N ILE A 7 -10.39 -18.02 -19.23
CA ILE A 7 -11.04 -16.75 -19.60
C ILE A 7 -10.60 -16.31 -21.00
N ILE A 8 -9.31 -16.40 -21.32
CA ILE A 8 -8.81 -16.03 -22.65
C ILE A 8 -9.42 -16.93 -23.73
N ASP A 9 -9.40 -18.25 -23.54
CA ASP A 9 -9.95 -19.22 -24.50
C ASP A 9 -11.47 -19.07 -24.66
N CYS A 10 -12.16 -18.73 -23.57
CA CYS A 10 -13.59 -18.40 -23.61
C CYS A 10 -13.84 -17.14 -24.44
N LEU A 11 -13.10 -16.06 -24.21
CA LEU A 11 -13.23 -14.81 -24.97
C LEU A 11 -12.78 -14.94 -26.43
N GLN A 12 -11.84 -15.84 -26.75
CA GLN A 12 -11.49 -16.18 -28.13
C GLN A 12 -12.68 -16.73 -28.93
N SER A 13 -13.56 -17.47 -28.25
CA SER A 13 -14.76 -18.06 -28.87
C SER A 13 -15.98 -17.13 -28.87
N HIS A 14 -15.88 -15.94 -28.23
CA HIS A 14 -16.97 -14.99 -28.03
C HIS A 14 -16.52 -13.56 -28.40
N PRO A 15 -16.35 -13.25 -29.71
CA PRO A 15 -15.89 -11.94 -30.17
C PRO A 15 -16.83 -10.78 -29.82
N GLU A 16 -18.11 -11.07 -29.56
CA GLU A 16 -19.13 -10.12 -29.05
C GLU A 16 -18.86 -9.64 -27.62
N GLY A 17 -17.92 -10.27 -26.92
CA GLY A 17 -17.54 -9.95 -25.55
C GLY A 17 -18.55 -10.44 -24.51
N LEU A 18 -18.03 -10.79 -23.34
CA LEU A 18 -18.82 -11.39 -22.26
C LEU A 18 -18.74 -10.56 -20.98
N ASN A 19 -19.87 -10.41 -20.29
CA ASN A 19 -19.88 -9.81 -18.96
C ASN A 19 -19.39 -10.80 -17.88
N ASP A 20 -19.10 -10.28 -16.69
CA ASP A 20 -18.55 -11.09 -15.59
C ASP A 20 -19.51 -12.21 -15.11
N ASP A 21 -20.83 -12.07 -15.27
CA ASP A 21 -21.79 -13.14 -14.92
C ASP A 21 -21.74 -14.26 -15.95
N GLN A 22 -21.74 -13.92 -17.23
CA GLN A 22 -21.64 -14.87 -18.33
C GLN A 22 -20.33 -15.67 -18.26
N LEU A 23 -19.20 -14.99 -17.98
CA LEU A 23 -17.93 -15.66 -17.75
C LEU A 23 -17.96 -16.58 -16.52
N THR A 24 -18.70 -16.19 -15.48
CA THR A 24 -18.84 -17.00 -14.26
C THR A 24 -19.63 -18.28 -14.54
N GLU A 25 -20.71 -18.18 -15.30
CA GLU A 25 -21.55 -19.30 -15.70
C GLU A 25 -20.81 -20.25 -16.66
N LEU A 26 -20.28 -19.73 -17.77
CA LEU A 26 -19.59 -20.52 -18.80
C LEU A 26 -18.34 -21.23 -18.26
N LEU A 27 -17.64 -20.62 -17.29
CA LEU A 27 -16.45 -21.19 -16.69
C LEU A 27 -16.73 -21.91 -15.36
N ASN A 28 -17.99 -22.12 -14.97
CA ASN A 28 -18.37 -22.74 -13.70
C ASN A 28 -17.58 -22.17 -12.51
N LEU A 29 -17.41 -20.84 -12.48
CA LEU A 29 -16.73 -20.17 -11.38
C LEU A 29 -17.70 -20.03 -10.22
N SER A 30 -17.22 -20.29 -9.01
CA SER A 30 -18.06 -20.29 -7.81
C SER A 30 -18.59 -18.90 -7.41
N ARG A 31 -18.00 -17.82 -7.94
CA ARG A 31 -18.38 -16.42 -7.62
C ARG A 31 -18.05 -15.45 -8.75
N ARG A 32 -18.97 -14.52 -9.05
CA ARG A 32 -18.76 -13.39 -9.99
C ARG A 32 -17.51 -12.57 -9.69
N GLN A 33 -17.19 -12.35 -8.42
CA GLN A 33 -16.01 -11.58 -8.01
C GLN A 33 -14.71 -12.22 -8.50
N THR A 34 -14.70 -13.54 -8.74
CA THR A 34 -13.57 -14.26 -9.33
C THR A 34 -13.35 -13.80 -10.78
N ALA A 35 -14.39 -13.87 -11.62
CA ALA A 35 -14.31 -13.40 -13.00
C ALA A 35 -13.90 -11.92 -13.07
N ASN A 36 -14.50 -11.07 -12.24
CA ASN A 36 -14.18 -9.64 -12.19
C ASN A 36 -12.69 -9.38 -11.89
N SER A 37 -12.14 -10.06 -10.88
CA SER A 37 -10.74 -9.89 -10.47
C SER A 37 -9.76 -10.33 -11.55
N TYR A 38 -10.03 -11.44 -12.24
CA TYR A 38 -9.16 -11.91 -13.32
C TYR A 38 -9.26 -11.02 -14.55
N CYS A 39 -10.45 -10.55 -14.90
CA CYS A 39 -10.63 -9.66 -16.05
C CYS A 39 -9.97 -8.29 -15.83
N ARG A 40 -10.06 -7.70 -14.62
CA ARG A 40 -9.31 -6.46 -14.30
C ARG A 40 -7.80 -6.63 -14.45
N ARG A 41 -7.28 -7.80 -14.08
CA ARG A 41 -5.86 -8.09 -14.22
C ARG A 41 -5.45 -8.25 -15.68
N LEU A 42 -6.25 -8.98 -16.46
CA LEU A 42 -6.04 -9.16 -17.90
C LEU A 42 -6.13 -7.84 -18.69
N GLU A 43 -6.96 -6.91 -18.23
CA GLU A 43 -7.06 -5.56 -18.78
C GLU A 43 -5.79 -4.74 -18.54
N VAL A 44 -5.26 -4.76 -17.30
CA VAL A 44 -3.97 -4.13 -16.99
C VAL A 44 -2.81 -4.76 -17.76
N GLU A 45 -2.86 -6.07 -17.98
CA GLU A 45 -1.89 -6.83 -18.80
C GLU A 45 -2.07 -6.61 -20.32
N GLY A 46 -3.11 -5.88 -20.75
CA GLY A 46 -3.36 -5.57 -22.17
C GLY A 46 -3.91 -6.74 -23.00
N HIS A 47 -4.33 -7.83 -22.37
CA HIS A 47 -4.88 -9.00 -23.07
C HIS A 47 -6.36 -8.87 -23.42
N ILE A 48 -7.09 -8.10 -22.63
CA ILE A 48 -8.51 -7.82 -22.88
C ILE A 48 -8.78 -6.32 -22.75
N ARG A 49 -9.83 -5.83 -23.39
CA ARG A 49 -10.42 -4.52 -23.10
C ARG A 49 -11.77 -4.72 -22.42
N ARG A 50 -12.16 -3.78 -21.56
CA ARG A 50 -13.46 -3.78 -20.90
C ARG A 50 -14.25 -2.57 -21.32
N ASP A 51 -15.33 -2.79 -22.06
CA ASP A 51 -16.18 -1.72 -22.60
C ASP A 51 -17.61 -1.87 -22.09
N ILE A 52 -18.33 -0.74 -22.07
CA ILE A 52 -19.76 -0.72 -21.73
C ILE A 52 -20.56 -0.95 -23.01
N VAL A 53 -21.31 -2.06 -23.05
CA VAL A 53 -22.27 -2.37 -24.11
C VAL A 53 -23.66 -2.48 -23.47
N ASP A 54 -24.60 -1.67 -23.95
CA ASP A 54 -25.98 -1.60 -23.44
C ASP A 54 -26.07 -1.41 -21.90
N GLY A 55 -25.14 -0.64 -21.34
CA GLY A 55 -25.07 -0.34 -19.89
C GLY A 55 -24.40 -1.41 -19.04
N ILE A 56 -23.87 -2.48 -19.65
CA ILE A 56 -23.20 -3.60 -18.97
C ILE A 56 -21.73 -3.65 -19.38
N ILE A 57 -20.84 -3.91 -18.42
CA ILE A 57 -19.40 -4.06 -18.71
C ILE A 57 -19.16 -5.45 -19.32
N ASN A 58 -18.75 -5.47 -20.57
CA ASN A 58 -18.32 -6.64 -21.30
C ASN A 58 -16.80 -6.66 -21.43
N ASN A 59 -16.24 -7.87 -21.46
CA ASN A 59 -14.82 -8.13 -21.61
C ASN A 59 -14.58 -8.64 -23.04
N PHE A 60 -13.63 -8.04 -23.76
CA PHE A 60 -13.30 -8.39 -25.14
C PHE A 60 -11.85 -8.77 -25.25
N LEU A 61 -11.55 -9.83 -25.99
CA LEU A 61 -10.17 -10.15 -26.32
C LEU A 61 -9.57 -9.06 -27.22
N MET A 62 -8.34 -8.67 -26.94
CA MET A 62 -7.58 -7.79 -27.82
C MET A 62 -6.86 -8.62 -28.89
N ASP A 63 -7.10 -8.31 -30.17
CA ASP A 63 -6.35 -8.89 -31.29
C ASP A 63 -4.91 -8.37 -31.24
N ILE A 64 -4.02 -9.14 -30.61
CA ILE A 64 -2.59 -8.94 -30.77
C ILE A 64 -2.17 -9.77 -32.00
N PRO A 65 -1.55 -9.17 -33.04
CA PRO A 65 -1.01 -9.94 -34.15
C PRO A 65 -0.02 -10.97 -33.65
N VAL A 66 -0.17 -12.21 -34.12
CA VAL A 66 0.66 -13.37 -33.80
C VAL A 66 2.04 -13.23 -34.45
N GLU A 67 2.87 -12.29 -33.98
CA GLU A 67 4.28 -12.18 -34.38
C GLU A 67 5.14 -11.61 -33.26
N ILE A 68 5.21 -12.30 -32.11
CA ILE A 68 6.47 -12.38 -31.33
C ILE A 68 6.53 -13.79 -30.74
N HIS A 69 7.05 -14.74 -31.52
CA HIS A 69 7.68 -15.93 -30.98
C HIS A 69 9.15 -15.91 -31.39
N GLN A 70 10.00 -15.93 -30.37
CA GLN A 70 11.41 -16.35 -30.41
C GLN A 70 12.42 -15.34 -30.99
N GLN A 71 12.90 -14.42 -30.13
CA GLN A 71 14.31 -14.36 -29.71
C GLN A 71 14.56 -13.16 -28.79
N HIS A 72 14.21 -13.33 -27.52
CA HIS A 72 15.06 -12.92 -26.40
C HIS A 72 14.84 -13.93 -25.27
N ASN A 73 15.63 -14.99 -25.30
CA ASN A 73 15.88 -15.83 -24.14
C ASN A 73 16.97 -15.16 -23.31
N ILE A 74 16.60 -14.29 -22.37
CA ILE A 74 17.36 -14.00 -21.15
C ILE A 74 16.33 -13.64 -20.05
N THR A 75 16.10 -14.60 -19.14
CA THR A 75 15.63 -14.52 -17.72
C THR A 75 14.42 -13.64 -17.40
N GLU A 76 13.36 -14.10 -16.73
CA GLU A 76 13.27 -15.10 -15.67
C GLU A 76 11.79 -15.39 -15.40
N ASN A 77 11.50 -16.61 -14.93
CA ASN A 77 10.45 -16.76 -13.93
C ASN A 77 10.77 -15.74 -12.82
N GLU A 78 10.10 -14.60 -12.77
CA GLU A 78 10.01 -13.88 -11.50
C GLU A 78 9.10 -14.72 -10.60
N ASN A 79 9.70 -15.75 -10.00
CA ASN A 79 9.66 -15.83 -8.56
C ASN A 79 9.90 -14.39 -8.07
N ILE A 80 8.84 -13.63 -7.82
CA ILE A 80 8.90 -12.67 -6.72
C ILE A 80 9.14 -13.57 -5.53
N ASP A 81 10.41 -13.84 -5.25
CA ASP A 81 10.81 -14.45 -4.01
C ASP A 81 10.23 -13.51 -2.97
N GLU A 82 9.21 -13.99 -2.25
CA GLU A 82 8.56 -13.15 -1.26
C GLU A 82 9.65 -12.75 -0.29
N MET A 83 9.98 -11.44 -0.29
CA MET A 83 11.03 -10.90 0.55
C MET A 83 10.88 -11.48 1.96
N SER A 84 11.94 -12.16 2.40
CA SER A 84 11.96 -12.79 3.70
C SER A 84 11.68 -11.75 4.77
N VAL A 85 11.28 -12.21 5.96
CA VAL A 85 11.01 -11.27 7.07
C VAL A 85 12.30 -10.53 7.42
N GLU A 86 13.42 -11.22 7.34
CA GLU A 86 14.77 -10.72 7.60
C GLU A 86 15.17 -9.65 6.58
N GLU A 87 15.01 -9.91 5.28
CA GLU A 87 15.27 -8.92 4.22
C GLU A 87 14.35 -7.71 4.31
N TYR A 88 13.09 -7.91 4.70
CA TYR A 88 12.13 -6.83 4.91
C TYR A 88 12.54 -5.93 6.08
N GLN A 89 13.03 -6.51 7.19
CA GLN A 89 13.53 -5.75 8.34
C GLN A 89 14.78 -4.92 8.01
N LEU A 90 15.52 -5.26 6.95
CA LEU A 90 16.65 -4.47 6.46
C LEU A 90 16.23 -3.29 5.57
N GLN A 91 14.97 -3.25 5.11
CA GLN A 91 14.50 -2.18 4.24
C GLN A 91 14.33 -0.87 5.01
N TRP A 92 14.74 0.25 4.41
CA TRP A 92 14.64 1.58 5.02
C TRP A 92 13.21 1.95 5.44
N TYR A 93 12.21 1.40 4.75
CA TYR A 93 10.79 1.63 5.00
C TYR A 93 10.14 0.65 5.98
N TRP A 94 10.92 -0.26 6.57
CA TRP A 94 10.43 -1.03 7.70
C TRP A 94 10.21 -0.12 8.91
N GLU A 95 9.15 -0.37 9.68
CA GLU A 95 8.68 0.52 10.75
C GLU A 95 9.79 0.87 11.76
N GLY A 96 10.59 -0.09 12.20
CA GLY A 96 11.69 0.19 13.13
C GLY A 96 12.85 0.97 12.49
N ASN A 97 13.09 0.86 11.18
CA ASN A 97 14.11 1.68 10.49
C ASN A 97 13.61 3.12 10.27
N VAL A 98 12.32 3.29 9.99
CA VAL A 98 11.67 4.61 9.96
C VAL A 98 11.77 5.27 11.34
N GLN A 99 11.44 4.53 12.41
CA GLN A 99 11.56 5.00 13.79
C GLN A 99 13.00 5.39 14.14
N ALA A 100 13.97 4.52 13.86
CA ALA A 100 15.38 4.77 14.17
C ALA A 100 15.91 6.02 13.43
N THR A 101 15.52 6.20 12.18
CA THR A 101 15.88 7.39 11.38
C THR A 101 15.25 8.65 11.95
N LEU A 102 13.97 8.60 12.31
CA LEU A 102 13.27 9.70 12.97
C LEU A 102 13.92 10.07 14.30
N VAL A 103 14.21 9.09 15.16
CA VAL A 103 14.84 9.32 16.47
C VAL A 103 16.20 9.99 16.31
N LYS A 104 17.01 9.55 15.33
CA LYS A 104 18.28 10.19 15.01
C LYS A 104 18.10 11.65 14.57
N TYR A 105 17.13 11.92 13.69
CA TYR A 105 16.79 13.27 13.25
C TYR A 105 16.35 14.16 14.42
N LEU A 106 15.41 13.70 15.26
CA LEU A 106 14.92 14.47 16.41
C LEU A 106 16.03 14.76 17.43
N LYS A 107 16.91 13.78 17.71
CA LYS A 107 18.10 14.01 18.54
C LYS A 107 19.03 15.07 17.96
N SER A 108 19.21 15.10 16.64
CA SER A 108 20.03 16.13 15.97
C SER A 108 19.42 17.53 16.09
N LEU A 109 18.10 17.61 16.30
CA LEU A 109 17.36 18.84 16.60
C LEU A 109 17.24 19.13 18.10
N ASN A 110 17.99 18.43 18.96
CA ASN A 110 17.99 18.56 20.42
C ASN A 110 16.65 18.21 21.10
N TYR A 111 15.84 17.32 20.51
CA TYR A 111 14.73 16.71 21.25
C TYR A 111 15.28 15.67 22.23
N ASN A 112 14.70 15.65 23.43
CA ASN A 112 14.89 14.56 24.37
C ASN A 112 13.93 13.40 24.01
N ILE A 113 14.43 12.16 23.95
CA ILE A 113 13.58 11.00 23.70
C ILE A 113 13.17 10.43 25.06
N VAL A 114 11.90 10.64 25.42
CA VAL A 114 11.34 10.22 26.71
C VAL A 114 10.98 8.73 26.67
N GLN A 115 10.46 8.26 25.54
CA GLN A 115 10.10 6.86 25.33
C GLN A 115 10.29 6.48 23.86
N GLU A 116 10.81 5.27 23.66
CA GLU A 116 10.84 4.57 22.38
C GLU A 116 10.31 3.16 22.62
N VAL A 117 9.16 2.81 22.05
CA VAL A 117 8.60 1.45 22.17
C VAL A 117 9.27 0.56 21.13
N ASP A 118 9.76 -0.60 21.55
CA ASP A 118 10.30 -1.60 20.62
C ASP A 118 9.14 -2.21 19.82
N THR A 119 9.07 -1.86 18.54
CA THR A 119 8.07 -2.35 17.58
C THR A 119 8.13 -3.87 17.40
N ARG A 120 9.22 -4.55 17.80
CA ARG A 120 9.29 -6.02 17.84
C ARG A 120 8.44 -6.64 18.95
N THR A 121 8.07 -5.87 19.98
CA THR A 121 7.40 -6.38 21.19
C THR A 121 5.88 -6.22 21.20
N HIS A 122 5.29 -5.56 20.19
CA HIS A 122 3.84 -5.29 20.08
C HIS A 122 3.21 -4.65 21.35
N GLN A 123 3.99 -3.94 22.17
CA GLN A 123 3.44 -3.23 23.33
C GLN A 123 2.48 -2.12 22.87
N ARG A 124 1.30 -2.04 23.50
CA ARG A 124 0.29 -1.04 23.17
C ARG A 124 0.68 0.32 23.77
N GLY A 125 1.03 1.29 22.94
CA GLY A 125 1.45 2.62 23.39
C GLY A 125 1.71 3.58 22.23
N VAL A 126 2.12 4.80 22.55
CA VAL A 126 2.70 5.74 21.56
C VAL A 126 4.07 5.20 21.14
N ASP A 127 4.38 5.19 19.84
CA ASP A 127 5.61 4.59 19.33
C ASP A 127 6.86 5.36 19.80
N VAL A 128 6.82 6.70 19.71
CA VAL A 128 7.88 7.59 20.20
C VAL A 128 7.27 8.77 20.98
N ILE A 129 7.81 9.05 22.17
CA ILE A 129 7.51 10.26 22.94
C ILE A 129 8.78 11.09 23.03
N THR A 130 8.68 12.36 22.65
CA THR A 130 9.78 13.31 22.74
C THR A 130 9.40 14.57 23.48
N GLU A 131 10.39 15.27 24.03
CA GLU A 131 10.21 16.54 24.71
C GLU A 131 11.25 17.56 24.23
N LYS A 132 10.80 18.80 24.00
CA LYS A 132 11.70 19.93 23.75
C LYS A 132 11.12 21.20 24.34
N GLY A 133 11.87 21.82 25.25
CA GLY A 133 11.46 23.08 25.90
C GLY A 133 10.15 22.97 26.68
N GLY A 134 9.88 21.83 27.33
CA GLY A 134 8.64 21.57 28.08
C GLY A 134 7.43 21.22 27.21
N GLN A 135 7.60 21.12 25.88
CA GLN A 135 6.57 20.66 24.96
C GLN A 135 6.80 19.18 24.65
N GLU A 136 5.83 18.34 25.01
CA GLU A 136 5.83 16.92 24.68
C GLU A 136 5.18 16.67 23.31
N MET A 137 5.74 15.73 22.55
CA MET A 137 5.24 15.29 21.25
C MET A 137 5.12 13.77 21.20
N TRP A 138 3.93 13.29 20.83
CA TRP A 138 3.62 11.87 20.63
C TRP A 138 3.59 11.54 19.15
N ILE A 139 4.37 10.54 18.76
CA ILE A 139 4.57 10.20 17.36
C ILE A 139 4.14 8.76 17.13
N THR A 140 3.22 8.57 16.17
CA THR A 140 2.88 7.26 15.63
C THR A 140 3.76 6.98 14.42
N VAL A 141 4.46 5.87 14.43
CA VAL A 141 5.33 5.42 13.34
C VAL A 141 4.63 4.30 12.57
N LYS A 142 4.72 4.32 11.24
CA LYS A 142 4.33 3.19 10.39
C LYS A 142 5.39 2.96 9.33
N GLY A 143 5.58 1.69 8.96
CA GLY A 143 6.39 1.31 7.80
C GLY A 143 5.63 1.35 6.47
N TYR A 144 6.18 0.70 5.45
CA TYR A 144 5.48 0.37 4.20
C TYR A 144 5.40 -1.14 4.01
N PRO A 145 4.24 -1.69 3.61
CA PRO A 145 4.04 -3.13 3.57
C PRO A 145 4.96 -3.80 2.56
N ARG A 146 5.58 -4.91 2.98
CA ARG A 146 6.30 -5.79 2.05
C ARG A 146 5.38 -6.28 0.93
N PRO A 147 5.86 -6.30 -0.32
CA PRO A 147 5.18 -6.98 -1.41
C PRO A 147 4.90 -8.44 -1.05
N LYS A 148 3.64 -8.87 -1.17
CA LYS A 148 3.24 -10.28 -1.04
C LYS A 148 2.41 -10.67 -2.26
N ARG A 149 2.49 -11.92 -2.71
CA ARG A 149 1.75 -12.38 -3.91
C ARG A 149 0.24 -12.21 -3.78
N ARG A 150 -0.30 -12.28 -2.55
CA ARG A 150 -1.75 -12.30 -2.28
C ARG A 150 -2.34 -10.98 -1.79
N THR A 151 -1.53 -9.98 -1.45
CA THR A 151 -2.04 -8.77 -0.80
C THR A 151 -1.40 -7.53 -1.39
N ASN A 152 -2.24 -6.66 -1.99
CA ASN A 152 -1.78 -5.42 -2.60
C ASN A 152 -1.16 -4.49 -1.53
N PRO A 153 0.14 -4.16 -1.62
CA PRO A 153 0.80 -3.26 -0.67
C PRO A 153 0.14 -1.89 -0.56
N ARG A 154 -0.42 -1.36 -1.65
CA ARG A 154 -1.11 -0.05 -1.65
C ARG A 154 -2.38 -0.04 -0.80
N LEU A 155 -3.07 -1.18 -0.69
CA LEU A 155 -4.24 -1.35 0.16
C LEU A 155 -3.84 -1.48 1.63
N GLN A 156 -2.82 -2.29 1.91
CA GLN A 156 -2.26 -2.41 3.26
C GLN A 156 -1.75 -1.06 3.79
N ALA A 157 -1.04 -0.29 2.96
CA ALA A 157 -0.59 1.05 3.32
C ALA A 157 -1.77 1.96 3.68
N ALA A 158 -2.87 1.90 2.94
CA ALA A 158 -4.06 2.69 3.28
C ALA A 158 -4.66 2.29 4.64
N HIS A 159 -4.69 0.99 4.96
CA HIS A 159 -5.12 0.54 6.29
C HIS A 159 -4.17 1.00 7.40
N TRP A 160 -2.85 0.95 7.17
CA TRP A 160 -1.86 1.41 8.13
C TRP A 160 -1.96 2.92 8.38
N PHE A 161 -2.17 3.71 7.33
CA PHE A 161 -2.45 5.14 7.43
C PHE A 161 -3.73 5.43 8.24
N ALA A 162 -4.82 4.73 7.95
CA ALA A 162 -6.08 4.90 8.66
C ALA A 162 -5.96 4.54 10.15
N SER A 163 -5.18 3.51 10.47
CA SER A 163 -4.87 3.15 11.87
C SER A 163 -4.12 4.28 12.57
N ALA A 164 -3.08 4.85 11.95
CA ALA A 164 -2.35 5.97 12.52
C ALA A 164 -3.26 7.20 12.72
N LEU A 165 -4.18 7.46 11.78
CA LEU A 165 -5.19 8.52 11.93
C LEU A 165 -6.10 8.33 13.13
N TYR A 166 -6.49 7.09 13.40
CA TYR A 166 -7.25 6.79 14.61
C TYR A 166 -6.42 7.04 15.88
N ASP A 167 -5.12 6.76 15.87
CA ASP A 167 -4.23 7.05 17.01
C ASP A 167 -4.17 8.56 17.31
N ILE A 168 -4.14 9.44 16.31
CA ILE A 168 -4.21 10.90 16.52
C ILE A 168 -5.47 11.29 17.29
N ILE A 169 -6.63 10.78 16.87
CA ILE A 169 -7.91 11.10 17.50
C ILE A 169 -7.90 10.62 18.96
N LYS A 170 -7.45 9.39 19.18
CA LYS A 170 -7.37 8.78 20.51
C LYS A 170 -6.40 9.51 21.43
N TYR A 171 -5.25 9.93 20.92
CA TYR A 171 -4.23 10.63 21.71
C TYR A 171 -4.65 12.05 22.01
N ARG A 172 -5.31 12.74 21.08
CA ARG A 172 -5.87 14.08 21.33
C ARG A 172 -6.91 14.07 22.45
N GLU A 173 -7.71 13.01 22.54
CA GLU A 173 -8.67 12.81 23.64
C GLU A 173 -7.97 12.55 24.98
N LYS A 174 -6.85 11.81 24.95
CA LYS A 174 -6.09 11.48 26.15
C LYS A 174 -5.35 12.70 26.73
N ASP A 175 -4.77 13.53 25.86
CA ASP A 175 -4.09 14.76 26.26
C ASP A 175 -4.21 15.81 25.13
N ASN A 176 -4.82 16.94 25.44
CA ASN A 176 -5.03 18.02 24.48
C ASN A 176 -3.83 18.97 24.37
N SER A 177 -2.86 18.88 25.28
CA SER A 177 -1.69 19.76 25.37
C SER A 177 -0.49 19.26 24.57
N VAL A 178 -0.43 17.95 24.29
CA VAL A 178 0.68 17.34 23.54
C VAL A 178 0.61 17.66 22.05
N GLN A 179 1.78 17.78 21.42
CA GLN A 179 1.87 17.76 19.96
C GLN A 179 1.71 16.32 19.47
N LEU A 180 1.06 16.15 18.33
CA LEU A 180 0.86 14.84 17.73
C LEU A 180 1.56 14.80 16.38
N ALA A 181 2.13 13.66 16.01
CA ALA A 181 2.76 13.52 14.71
C ALA A 181 2.68 12.10 14.15
N PHE A 182 2.87 12.01 12.83
CA PHE A 182 3.16 10.77 12.13
C PHE A 182 4.61 10.72 11.70
N ALA A 183 5.19 9.53 11.73
CA ALA A 183 6.38 9.22 10.94
C ALA A 183 6.03 8.15 9.92
N LEU A 184 6.19 8.48 8.64
CA LEU A 184 5.88 7.60 7.51
C LEU A 184 7.05 7.58 6.53
N PRO A 185 7.30 6.44 5.86
CA PRO A 185 8.21 6.44 4.73
C PRO A 185 7.63 7.27 3.58
N ASP A 186 8.49 8.03 2.91
CA ASP A 186 8.11 8.96 1.84
C ASP A 186 7.81 8.23 0.52
N PHE A 187 6.68 7.53 0.50
CA PHE A 187 6.12 6.94 -0.70
C PHE A 187 4.98 7.80 -1.23
N GLU A 188 4.92 7.88 -2.56
CA GLU A 188 3.85 8.57 -3.29
C GLU A 188 2.44 8.14 -2.82
N ARG A 189 2.27 6.87 -2.46
CA ARG A 189 1.00 6.36 -1.92
C ARG A 189 0.58 7.08 -0.64
N TYR A 190 1.48 7.28 0.32
CA TYR A 190 1.14 7.98 1.56
C TYR A 190 0.94 9.48 1.32
N ARG A 191 1.78 10.10 0.49
CA ARG A 191 1.61 11.51 0.07
C ARG A 191 0.27 11.74 -0.64
N ASN A 192 -0.21 10.78 -1.44
CA ASN A 192 -1.51 10.88 -2.10
C ASN A 192 -2.68 10.71 -1.13
N ILE A 193 -2.55 9.84 -0.11
CA ILE A 193 -3.58 9.69 0.93
C ILE A 193 -3.64 10.94 1.83
N SER A 194 -2.50 11.53 2.20
CA SER A 194 -2.46 12.72 3.07
C SER A 194 -3.17 13.92 2.44
N LYS A 195 -3.04 14.12 1.12
CA LYS A 195 -3.78 15.14 0.37
C LYS A 195 -5.31 15.01 0.53
N GLY A 196 -5.81 13.78 0.65
CA GLY A 196 -7.23 13.49 0.83
C GLY A 196 -7.79 13.87 2.21
N ILE A 197 -6.93 14.16 3.19
CA ILE A 197 -7.34 14.55 4.55
C ILE A 197 -6.81 15.93 4.97
N SER A 198 -6.46 16.79 4.01
CA SER A 198 -5.88 18.11 4.25
C SER A 198 -6.69 18.99 5.21
N TRP A 199 -8.02 18.98 5.10
CA TRP A 199 -8.90 19.66 6.04
C TRP A 199 -8.71 19.16 7.48
N PHE A 200 -8.72 17.85 7.68
CA PHE A 200 -8.57 17.25 9.00
C PHE A 200 -7.17 17.52 9.58
N LYS A 201 -6.12 17.39 8.77
CA LYS A 201 -4.74 17.74 9.12
C LYS A 201 -4.66 19.18 9.66
N LYS A 202 -5.28 20.14 8.97
CA LYS A 202 -5.35 21.53 9.44
C LYS A 202 -6.14 21.68 10.75
N ALA A 203 -7.27 20.99 10.89
CA ALA A 203 -8.12 21.09 12.07
C ALA A 203 -7.49 20.45 13.33
N SER A 204 -6.74 19.37 13.16
CA SER A 204 -6.14 18.59 14.25
C SER A 204 -4.72 19.04 14.63
N GLY A 205 -4.04 19.74 13.71
CA GLY A 205 -2.73 20.34 13.95
C GLY A 205 -1.61 19.34 14.25
N PHE A 206 -1.75 18.07 13.84
CA PHE A 206 -0.64 17.12 13.94
C PHE A 206 0.40 17.39 12.85
N THR A 207 1.62 16.89 13.01
CA THR A 207 2.76 17.04 12.06
C THR A 207 3.05 15.72 11.32
N TYR A 208 3.58 15.77 10.10
CA TYR A 208 4.14 14.63 9.39
C TYR A 208 5.66 14.71 9.43
N PHE A 209 6.30 13.57 9.62
CA PHE A 209 7.71 13.34 9.38
C PHE A 209 7.82 12.31 8.25
N TRP A 210 8.27 12.78 7.09
CA TRP A 210 8.47 11.95 5.91
C TRP A 210 9.90 11.48 5.85
N VAL A 211 10.11 10.19 6.09
CA VAL A 211 11.43 9.56 6.06
C VAL A 211 11.70 9.04 4.66
N ASN A 212 12.76 9.46 3.99
CA ASN A 212 13.09 8.96 2.65
C ASN A 212 14.17 7.86 2.68
N ASN A 213 14.42 7.26 1.51
CA ASN A 213 15.40 6.18 1.35
C ASN A 213 16.85 6.59 1.61
N ASN A 214 17.16 7.88 1.59
CA ASN A 214 18.49 8.42 1.90
C ASN A 214 18.68 8.70 3.40
N GLY A 215 17.66 8.42 4.22
CA GLY A 215 17.68 8.67 5.66
C GLY A 215 17.47 10.14 6.04
N MET A 216 16.95 10.96 5.11
CA MET A 216 16.53 12.33 5.42
C MET A 216 15.08 12.34 5.90
N VAL A 217 14.76 13.31 6.75
CA VAL A 217 13.42 13.52 7.30
C VAL A 217 12.94 14.91 6.90
N ASP A 218 11.77 14.97 6.29
CA ASP A 218 11.05 16.19 5.91
C ASP A 218 9.85 16.38 6.83
N GLU A 219 9.71 17.56 7.43
CA GLU A 219 8.69 17.89 8.43
C GLU A 219 7.59 18.76 7.80
N GLU A 220 6.33 18.32 7.86
CA GLU A 220 5.16 18.96 7.21
C GLU A 220 3.91 19.06 8.11
#